data_AF-A0A3N8A756-F1
#
_entry.id   AF-A0A3N8A756-F1
#
_cell.length_a   1.000
_cell.length_b   1.000
_cell.length_c   1.000
_cell.angle_alpha   90.00
_cell.angle_beta   90.00
_cell.angle_gamma   90.00
#
_symmetry.space_group_name_H-M   'P 1'
#
loop_
_entity.id
_entity.type
_entity.pdbx_description
1 polymer ?
#
loop_
_entity_poly.entity_id
_entity_poly.type
_entity_poly.pdbx_seq_one_letter_code
_entity_poly.pdbx_strand_id
1 'polypeptide(L)'
;MNARVADKQTASDLESARAAQKAAEIDHYLARIAHQRERYATAYRRCDDSARREAADGMVAAATMFERDGKTVPSRLKKAAETIKIAVFLLDPKAPA
;
A
#
# COMPACT_ATOMS: atom_id res chain seq x y z
N MET A 1 37.70 28.00 -4.37
CA MET A 1 36.36 27.79 -4.98
C MET A 1 35.83 26.35 -4.87
N ASN A 2 36.50 25.41 -4.16
CA ASN A 2 36.18 23.97 -4.22
C ASN A 2 35.14 23.48 -3.18
N ALA A 3 35.02 24.13 -2.01
CA ALA A 3 34.10 23.70 -0.96
C ALA A 3 32.62 23.80 -1.38
N ARG A 4 32.28 24.81 -2.21
CA ARG A 4 30.91 25.08 -2.67
C ARG A 4 30.41 24.11 -3.75
N VAL A 5 31.33 23.37 -4.38
CA VAL A 5 31.02 22.34 -5.39
C VAL A 5 30.82 20.99 -4.72
N ALA A 6 31.67 20.65 -3.75
CA ALA A 6 31.51 19.44 -2.93
C ALA A 6 30.18 19.43 -2.15
N ASP A 7 29.79 20.57 -1.58
CA ASP A 7 28.52 20.74 -0.83
C ASP A 7 27.26 20.66 -1.71
N LYS A 8 27.39 21.01 -2.99
CA LYS A 8 26.30 20.83 -3.98
C LYS A 8 26.18 19.39 -4.45
N GLN A 9 27.29 18.69 -4.59
CA GLN A 9 27.31 17.28 -4.99
C GLN A 9 26.65 16.41 -3.92
N THR A 10 27.00 16.61 -2.64
CA THR A 10 26.39 15.89 -1.52
C THR A 10 24.89 16.18 -1.38
N ALA A 11 24.45 17.41 -1.62
CA ALA A 11 23.02 17.75 -1.61
C ALA A 11 22.26 17.03 -2.74
N SER A 12 22.82 16.97 -3.94
CA SER A 12 22.24 16.26 -5.09
C SER A 12 22.19 14.75 -4.88
N ASP A 13 23.22 14.17 -4.27
CA ASP A 13 23.28 12.73 -3.96
C ASP A 13 22.22 12.36 -2.90
N LEU A 14 22.02 13.19 -1.88
CA LEU A 14 20.98 13.01 -0.86
C LEU A 14 19.56 13.12 -1.44
N GLU A 15 19.34 14.06 -2.36
CA GLU A 15 18.06 14.19 -3.07
C GLU A 15 17.77 12.95 -3.91
N SER A 16 18.76 12.46 -4.65
CA SER A 16 18.66 11.24 -5.45
C SER A 16 18.37 10.01 -4.59
N ALA A 17 19.05 9.88 -3.44
CA ALA A 17 18.82 8.78 -2.51
C ALA A 17 17.39 8.81 -1.93
N ARG A 18 16.86 9.99 -1.58
CA ARG A 18 15.48 10.15 -1.10
C ARG A 18 14.46 9.81 -2.18
N ALA A 19 14.70 10.21 -3.42
CA ALA A 19 13.84 9.87 -4.55
C ALA A 19 13.81 8.35 -4.80
N ALA A 20 14.97 7.69 -4.77
CA ALA A 20 15.08 6.24 -4.90
C ALA A 20 14.37 5.51 -3.74
N GLN A 21 14.56 5.97 -2.50
CA GLN A 21 13.86 5.43 -1.34
C GLN A 21 12.33 5.55 -1.48
N LYS A 22 11.85 6.71 -1.91
CA LYS A 22 10.42 6.95 -2.14
C LYS A 22 9.85 6.01 -3.21
N ALA A 23 10.58 5.81 -4.32
CA ALA A 23 10.17 4.90 -5.38
C ALA A 23 10.10 3.45 -4.89
N ALA A 24 11.14 2.98 -4.18
CA ALA A 24 11.16 1.63 -3.61
C ALA A 24 10.03 1.40 -2.59
N GLU A 25 9.69 2.42 -1.78
CA GLU A 25 8.56 2.34 -0.85
C GLU A 25 7.22 2.23 -1.58
N ILE A 26 7.03 3.00 -2.66
CA ILE A 26 5.84 2.91 -3.50
C ILE A 26 5.72 1.50 -4.10
N ASP A 27 6.78 1.00 -4.72
CA ASP A 27 6.78 -0.34 -5.34
C ASP A 27 6.49 -1.44 -4.33
N HIS A 28 7.09 -1.34 -3.13
CA HIS A 28 6.84 -2.26 -2.03
C HIS A 28 5.34 -2.32 -1.66
N TYR A 29 4.70 -1.16 -1.46
CA TYR A 29 3.28 -1.15 -1.08
C TYR A 29 2.36 -1.54 -2.22
N LEU A 30 2.67 -1.21 -3.48
CA LEU A 30 1.90 -1.66 -4.64
C LEU A 30 1.91 -3.20 -4.74
N ALA A 31 3.08 -3.83 -4.59
CA ALA A 31 3.19 -5.28 -4.54
C ALA A 31 2.37 -5.88 -3.38
N ARG A 32 2.42 -5.23 -2.22
CA ARG A 32 1.66 -5.65 -1.03
C ARG A 32 0.15 -5.52 -1.24
N ILE A 33 -0.33 -4.47 -1.90
CA ILE A 33 -1.74 -4.27 -2.27
C ILE A 33 -2.20 -5.37 -3.22
N ALA A 34 -1.42 -5.66 -4.27
CA ALA A 34 -1.72 -6.72 -5.23
C ALA A 34 -1.90 -8.07 -4.51
N HIS A 35 -0.96 -8.42 -3.64
CA HIS A 35 -1.05 -9.64 -2.84
C HIS A 35 -2.29 -9.69 -1.93
N GLN A 36 -2.65 -8.58 -1.29
CA GLN A 36 -3.86 -8.53 -0.45
C GLN A 36 -5.15 -8.64 -1.27
N ARG A 37 -5.17 -8.15 -2.51
CA ARG A 37 -6.31 -8.34 -3.42
C ARG A 37 -6.51 -9.79 -3.84
N GLU A 38 -5.43 -10.53 -4.08
CA GLU A 38 -5.51 -11.98 -4.38
C GLU A 38 -6.10 -12.75 -3.19
N ARG A 39 -5.63 -12.42 -1.98
CA ARG A 39 -6.15 -12.97 -0.73
C ARG A 39 -7.62 -12.62 -0.54
N TYR A 40 -7.99 -11.37 -0.79
CA TYR A 40 -9.37 -10.89 -0.70
C TYR A 40 -10.29 -11.66 -1.65
N ALA A 41 -9.91 -11.78 -2.93
CA ALA A 41 -10.70 -12.52 -3.91
C ALA A 41 -10.90 -13.99 -3.50
N THR A 42 -9.89 -14.60 -2.89
CA THR A 42 -9.98 -15.97 -2.38
C THR A 42 -10.90 -16.09 -1.17
N ALA A 43 -10.76 -15.19 -0.18
CA ALA A 43 -11.61 -15.17 1.01
C ALA A 43 -13.07 -14.85 0.66
N TYR A 44 -13.29 -13.91 -0.26
CA TYR A 44 -14.62 -13.51 -0.72
C TYR A 44 -15.40 -14.69 -1.32
N ARG A 45 -14.75 -15.47 -2.19
CA ARG A 45 -15.35 -16.68 -2.79
C ARG A 45 -15.72 -17.76 -1.77
N ARG A 46 -15.04 -17.81 -0.62
CA ARG A 46 -15.25 -18.83 0.44
C ARG A 46 -16.21 -18.38 1.53
N CYS A 47 -16.50 -17.09 1.64
CA CYS A 47 -17.34 -16.54 2.70
C CYS A 47 -18.81 -16.52 2.26
N ASP A 48 -19.70 -17.30 2.86
CA ASP A 48 -21.13 -17.31 2.49
C ASP A 48 -21.98 -16.26 3.23
N ASP A 49 -21.37 -15.53 4.16
CA ASP A 49 -22.02 -14.46 4.92
C ASP A 49 -22.08 -13.16 4.08
N SER A 50 -23.28 -12.82 3.62
CA SER A 50 -23.52 -11.66 2.77
C SER A 50 -23.20 -10.32 3.45
N ALA A 51 -23.47 -10.20 4.76
CA ALA A 51 -23.20 -8.97 5.50
C ALA A 51 -21.69 -8.73 5.63
N ARG A 52 -20.92 -9.80 5.85
CA ARG A 52 -19.45 -9.71 5.84
C ARG A 52 -18.90 -9.36 4.46
N ARG A 53 -19.47 -9.94 3.39
CA ARG A 53 -19.09 -9.58 2.00
C ARG A 53 -19.31 -8.10 1.72
N GLU A 54 -20.50 -7.58 2.03
CA GLU A 54 -20.83 -6.17 1.81
C GLU A 54 -19.91 -5.22 2.60
N ALA A 55 -19.68 -5.50 3.88
CA ALA A 55 -18.75 -4.72 4.68
C ALA A 55 -17.32 -4.77 4.12
N ALA A 56 -16.86 -5.94 3.69
CA ALA A 56 -15.52 -6.10 3.11
C ALA A 56 -15.39 -5.40 1.75
N ASP A 57 -16.43 -5.44 0.90
CA ASP A 57 -16.52 -4.67 -0.35
C ASP A 57 -16.39 -3.16 -0.07
N GLY A 58 -17.12 -2.64 0.92
CA GLY A 58 -17.02 -1.24 1.34
C GLY A 58 -15.61 -0.84 1.80
N MET A 59 -14.92 -1.74 2.51
CA MET A 59 -13.52 -1.53 2.90
C MET A 59 -12.56 -1.51 1.70
N VAL A 60 -12.74 -2.42 0.73
CA VAL A 60 -11.93 -2.42 -0.50
C VAL A 60 -12.19 -1.15 -1.31
N ALA A 61 -13.44 -0.69 -1.41
CA ALA A 61 -13.77 0.58 -2.04
C ALA A 61 -13.05 1.76 -1.36
N ALA A 62 -13.05 1.83 -0.03
CA ALA A 62 -12.29 2.84 0.71
C ALA A 62 -10.77 2.73 0.46
N ALA A 63 -10.23 1.52 0.38
CA ALA A 63 -8.82 1.31 0.07
C ALA A 63 -8.42 1.90 -1.28
N THR A 64 -9.29 1.84 -2.30
CA THR A 64 -8.99 2.44 -3.62
C THR A 64 -8.76 3.96 -3.56
N MET A 65 -9.40 4.66 -2.61
CA MET A 65 -9.16 6.09 -2.39
C MET A 65 -7.74 6.33 -1.86
N PHE A 66 -7.30 5.52 -0.89
CA PHE A 66 -5.93 5.57 -0.38
C PHE A 66 -4.89 5.20 -1.45
N GLU A 67 -5.20 4.26 -2.34
CA GLU A 67 -4.30 3.91 -3.46
C GLU A 67 -4.11 5.08 -4.42
N ARG A 68 -5.19 5.78 -4.75
CA ARG A 68 -5.15 6.98 -5.60
C ARG A 68 -4.27 8.06 -5.00
N ASP A 69 -4.46 8.35 -3.71
CA ASP A 69 -3.69 9.35 -2.97
C ASP A 69 -2.23 8.90 -2.73
N GLY A 70 -1.99 7.60 -2.78
CA GLY A 70 -0.70 6.94 -2.61
C GLY A 70 0.37 7.36 -3.61
N LYS A 71 -0.05 7.79 -4.81
CA LYS A 71 0.87 8.27 -5.87
C LYS A 71 1.62 9.54 -5.47
N THR A 72 0.98 10.39 -4.68
CA THR A 72 1.57 11.63 -4.14
C THR A 72 2.13 11.44 -2.73
N VAL A 73 1.40 10.69 -1.89
CA VAL A 73 1.74 10.46 -0.48
C VAL A 73 1.90 8.96 -0.21
N PRO A 74 3.14 8.40 -0.24
CA PRO A 74 3.39 6.96 -0.14
C PRO A 74 2.77 6.27 1.09
N SER A 75 2.67 6.98 2.22
CA SER A 75 2.05 6.45 3.44
C SER A 75 0.56 6.10 3.27
N ARG A 76 -0.11 6.61 2.23
CA ARG A 76 -1.49 6.21 1.88
C ARG A 76 -1.53 4.81 1.25
N LEU A 77 -0.50 4.39 0.50
CA LEU A 77 -0.42 3.01 -0.02
C LEU A 77 -0.33 1.99 1.12
N LYS A 78 0.41 2.32 2.19
CA LYS A 78 0.42 1.52 3.42
C LYS A 78 -1.00 1.35 3.98
N LYS A 79 -1.77 2.44 4.05
CA LYS A 79 -3.15 2.41 4.54
C LYS A 79 -4.07 1.58 3.64
N ALA A 80 -3.95 1.69 2.32
CA ALA A 80 -4.68 0.83 1.40
C ALA A 80 -4.40 -0.66 1.68
N ALA A 81 -3.12 -1.05 1.80
CA ALA A 81 -2.73 -2.43 2.09
C ALA A 81 -3.29 -2.93 3.43
N GLU A 82 -3.26 -2.10 4.47
CA GLU A 82 -3.82 -2.41 5.79
C GLU A 82 -5.35 -2.57 5.75
N THR A 83 -6.05 -1.69 5.04
CA THR A 83 -7.51 -1.75 4.89
C THR A 83 -7.94 -3.03 4.17
N ILE A 84 -7.27 -3.40 3.06
CA ILE A 84 -7.59 -4.65 2.35
C ILE A 84 -7.27 -5.85 3.24
N LYS A 85 -6.17 -5.83 4.00
CA LYS A 85 -5.86 -6.90 4.97
C LYS A 85 -6.97 -7.09 6.01
N ILE A 86 -7.56 -6.01 6.52
CA ILE A 86 -8.69 -6.11 7.47
C ILE A 86 -9.93 -6.66 6.76
N ALA A 87 -10.19 -6.25 5.52
CA ALA A 87 -11.28 -6.81 4.72
C ALA A 87 -11.11 -8.34 4.52
N VAL A 88 -9.89 -8.81 4.26
CA VAL A 88 -9.57 -10.24 4.22
C VAL A 88 -9.88 -10.92 5.56
N PHE A 89 -9.45 -10.34 6.68
CA PHE A 89 -9.69 -10.90 8.01
C PHE A 89 -11.19 -10.96 8.37
N LEU A 90 -11.98 -9.99 7.91
CA LEU A 90 -13.43 -10.00 8.10
C LEU A 90 -14.09 -11.21 7.41
N LEU A 91 -13.64 -11.52 6.19
CA LEU A 91 -14.15 -12.61 5.35
C LEU A 91 -13.65 -13.98 5.80
N ASP A 92 -12.37 -14.07 6.19
CA ASP A 92 -11.74 -15.28 6.69
C ASP A 92 -10.89 -14.94 7.93
N PRO A 93 -11.46 -15.06 9.13
CA PRO A 93 -10.76 -14.78 10.39
C PRO A 93 -9.56 -15.70 10.64
N LYS A 94 -9.47 -16.82 9.92
CA LYS A 94 -8.37 -17.78 10.01
C LYS A 94 -7.33 -17.56 8.91
N ALA A 95 -7.53 -16.60 8.01
CA ALA A 95 -6.56 -16.30 6.96
C ALA A 95 -5.23 -15.86 7.60
N PRO A 96 -4.10 -16.50 7.24
CA PRO A 96 -2.79 -16.19 7.83
C PRO A 96 -2.41 -14.73 7.57
N ALA A 97 -1.84 -14.06 8.58
CA ALA A 97 -1.63 -12.61 8.61
C ALA A 97 -0.67 -12.09 7.53
#